data_AF-A0A944G1T2-F1
#
_entry.id   AF-A0A944G1T2-F1
#
_cell.length_a   1.000
_cell.length_b   1.000
_cell.length_c   1.000
_cell.angle_alpha   90.00
_cell.angle_beta   90.00
_cell.angle_gamma   90.00
#
_symmetry.space_group_name_H-M   'P 1'
#
loop_
_entity.id
_entity.type
_entity.pdbx_description
1 polymer ?
#
loop_
_entity_poly.entity_id
_entity_poly.type
_entity_poly.pdbx_seq_one_letter_code
_entity_poly.pdbx_strand_id
1 'polypeptide(L)'
;MSLPFIGGGIASLAVIICIVLLSRKAAKKHFLELVEQSKTDFPKIEEFFSSLNTISERYISKSDEQTFIQQWESFYSEIQKRHYPSKLPDYEKIVFFLKTFSKINSEIANRNDVFLQKEMRESDSLLSNIDGKSLDEQQRKVVISDEDRTLVLAGAGSGKTLTIAAKVKYLCEVKHVEPKDILLISFTNKSAAEMTERIQNKLGIPVEATTFHKLGLDIIKNDLGYRPEVTDDLTTFVHKFFENELLNHPDLVQALTEYFTYYLEIPENMEDCDNLGELYELEKSADLETLKSKYDREQYIKDTSSEKAKNLTTLNGERVKSIEETKIANFLFMHGVNYEYEKLYPFESDDPNRKAYRPDFYLIDYDIYLEHFGVS
;
A
#
# COMPACT_ATOMS: atom_id res chain seq x y z
N MET A 1 19.45 -15.25 92.32
CA MET A 1 20.14 -16.07 91.31
C MET A 1 19.79 -15.53 89.95
N SER A 2 20.70 -14.72 89.41
CA SER A 2 20.67 -14.11 88.09
C SER A 2 21.20 -15.12 87.06
N LEU A 3 20.34 -15.57 86.15
CA LEU A 3 20.75 -16.22 84.90
C LEU A 3 20.76 -15.14 83.80
N PRO A 4 21.85 -14.95 83.06
CA PRO A 4 21.93 -13.87 82.08
C PRO A 4 21.29 -14.30 80.75
N PHE A 5 20.44 -13.42 80.23
CA PHE A 5 19.81 -13.50 78.92
C PHE A 5 20.84 -13.11 77.85
N ILE A 6 21.70 -14.05 77.41
CA ILE A 6 22.76 -13.79 76.40
C ILE A 6 22.43 -14.43 75.02
N GLY A 7 21.31 -15.14 74.88
CA GLY A 7 21.03 -15.96 73.68
C GLY A 7 20.57 -15.23 72.40
N GLY A 8 20.10 -13.98 72.48
CA GLY A 8 19.42 -13.31 71.35
C GLY A 8 20.34 -12.69 70.28
N GLY A 9 21.49 -12.13 70.68
CA GLY A 9 22.38 -11.40 69.76
C GLY A 9 23.23 -12.31 68.86
N ILE A 10 23.66 -13.47 69.39
CA ILE A 10 24.52 -14.42 68.67
C ILE A 10 23.74 -15.17 67.59
N ALA A 11 22.48 -15.53 67.87
CA ALA A 11 21.60 -16.16 66.89
C ALA A 11 21.30 -15.24 65.69
N SER A 12 21.06 -13.94 65.94
CA SER A 12 20.83 -12.94 64.89
C SER A 12 22.07 -12.71 64.02
N LEU A 13 23.26 -12.62 64.64
CA LEU A 13 24.53 -12.50 63.92
C LEU A 13 24.86 -13.73 63.08
N ALA A 14 24.61 -14.94 63.59
CA ALA A 14 24.80 -16.19 62.86
C ALA A 14 23.88 -16.29 61.63
N VAL A 15 22.61 -15.86 61.76
CA VAL A 15 21.67 -15.81 60.62
C VAL A 15 22.14 -14.81 59.56
N ILE A 16 22.61 -13.62 59.94
CA ILE A 16 23.16 -12.63 59.00
C ILE A 16 24.39 -13.18 58.27
N ILE A 17 25.32 -13.80 58.99
CA ILE A 17 26.52 -14.42 58.40
C ILE A 17 26.12 -15.54 57.43
N CYS A 18 25.17 -16.40 57.80
CA CYS A 18 24.64 -17.44 56.92
C CYS A 18 24.01 -16.86 55.65
N ILE A 19 23.20 -15.80 55.75
CA ILE A 19 22.60 -15.11 54.59
C ILE A 19 23.68 -14.54 53.67
N VAL A 20 24.72 -13.90 54.23
CA VAL A 20 25.85 -13.33 53.46
C VAL A 20 26.68 -14.44 52.78
N LEU A 21 26.90 -15.57 53.44
CA LEU A 21 27.62 -16.69 52.84
C LEU A 21 26.81 -17.38 51.74
N LEU A 22 25.50 -17.56 51.94
CA LEU A 22 24.60 -18.11 50.94
C LEU A 22 24.48 -17.19 49.72
N SER A 23 24.37 -15.87 49.93
CA SER A 23 24.32 -14.89 48.84
C SER A 23 25.63 -14.83 48.07
N ARG A 24 26.79 -14.88 48.75
CA ARG A 24 28.11 -15.00 48.10
C ARG A 24 28.26 -16.28 47.29
N LYS A 25 27.77 -17.41 47.80
CA LYS A 25 27.81 -18.70 47.09
C LYS A 25 26.92 -18.67 45.85
N ALA A 26 25.71 -18.10 45.95
CA ALA A 26 24.80 -17.91 44.83
C ALA A 26 25.39 -16.97 43.76
N ALA A 27 25.96 -15.83 44.17
CA ALA A 27 26.62 -14.89 43.26
C ALA A 27 27.82 -15.51 42.54
N LYS A 28 28.63 -16.33 43.25
CA LYS A 28 29.74 -17.06 42.65
C LYS A 28 29.25 -18.11 41.64
N LYS A 29 28.18 -18.83 41.95
CA LYS A 29 27.57 -19.81 41.03
C LYS A 29 27.06 -19.12 39.75
N HIS A 30 26.30 -18.04 39.91
CA HIS A 30 25.79 -17.26 38.78
C HIS A 30 26.91 -16.66 37.91
N PHE A 31 27.98 -16.15 38.54
CA PHE A 31 29.16 -15.68 37.81
C PHE A 31 29.80 -16.79 36.96
N LEU A 32 29.93 -18.00 37.50
CA LEU A 32 30.47 -19.15 36.75
C LEU A 32 29.55 -19.58 35.59
N GLU A 33 28.23 -19.51 35.77
CA GLU A 33 27.27 -19.76 34.68
C GLU A 33 27.44 -18.75 33.53
N LEU A 34 27.64 -17.47 33.85
CA LEU A 34 27.93 -16.44 32.85
C LEU A 34 29.28 -16.68 32.15
N VAL A 35 30.31 -17.14 32.87
CA VAL A 35 31.61 -17.51 32.27
C VAL A 35 31.46 -18.68 31.28
N GLU A 36 30.61 -19.66 31.55
CA GLU A 36 30.35 -20.73 30.59
C GLU A 36 29.57 -20.23 29.38
N GLN A 37 28.54 -19.39 29.59
CA GLN A 37 27.79 -18.78 28.49
C GLN A 37 28.66 -17.87 27.60
N SER A 38 29.63 -17.15 28.18
CA SER A 38 30.50 -16.27 27.40
C SER A 38 31.36 -17.05 26.39
N LYS A 39 31.66 -18.34 26.65
CA LYS A 39 32.38 -19.19 25.70
C LYS A 39 31.61 -19.45 24.41
N THR A 40 30.27 -19.41 24.44
CA THR A 40 29.43 -19.52 23.24
C THR A 40 29.16 -18.17 22.60
N ASP A 41 29.13 -17.09 23.39
CA ASP A 41 28.79 -15.77 22.90
C ASP A 41 29.97 -15.05 22.23
N PHE A 42 31.20 -15.23 22.73
CA PHE A 42 32.36 -14.57 22.13
C PHE A 42 32.61 -14.96 20.67
N PRO A 43 32.54 -16.24 20.27
CA PRO A 43 32.63 -16.61 18.85
C PRO A 43 31.55 -15.96 17.99
N LYS A 44 30.30 -15.85 18.50
CA LYS A 44 29.21 -15.18 17.78
C LYS A 44 29.42 -13.67 17.67
N ILE A 45 30.00 -13.04 18.68
CA ILE A 45 30.39 -11.62 18.62
C ILE A 45 31.49 -11.41 17.56
N GLU A 46 32.45 -12.33 17.46
CA GLU A 46 33.49 -12.29 16.43
C GLU A 46 32.89 -12.50 15.03
N GLU A 47 31.94 -13.42 14.88
CA GLU A 47 31.17 -13.62 13.66
C GLU A 47 30.37 -12.36 13.27
N PHE A 48 29.76 -11.66 14.24
CA PHE A 48 29.10 -10.38 14.00
C PHE A 48 30.06 -9.36 13.37
N PHE A 49 31.25 -9.18 13.95
CA PHE A 49 32.21 -8.21 13.38
C PHE A 49 32.77 -8.66 12.03
N SER A 50 32.96 -9.96 11.83
CA SER A 50 33.34 -10.50 10.52
C SER A 50 32.28 -10.19 9.47
N SER A 51 31.01 -10.48 9.78
CA SER A 51 29.89 -10.22 8.86
C SER A 51 29.70 -8.72 8.57
N LEU A 52 29.86 -7.86 9.60
CA LEU A 52 29.81 -6.40 9.44
C LEU A 52 30.94 -5.89 8.52
N ASN A 53 32.14 -6.47 8.62
CA ASN A 53 33.25 -6.10 7.75
C ASN A 53 33.02 -6.57 6.31
N THR A 54 32.55 -7.81 6.11
CA THR A 54 32.25 -8.34 4.77
C THR A 54 31.19 -7.51 4.05
N ILE A 55 30.09 -7.17 4.71
CA ILE A 55 29.03 -6.36 4.08
C ILE A 55 29.50 -4.94 3.77
N SER A 56 30.52 -4.44 4.49
CA SER A 56 31.08 -3.10 4.29
C SER A 56 32.08 -2.95 3.13
N GLU A 57 32.39 -4.02 2.41
CA GLU A 57 33.26 -3.95 1.22
C GLU A 57 32.58 -3.26 0.03
N ARG A 58 31.25 -3.13 0.07
CA ARG A 58 30.43 -2.47 -0.93
C ARG A 58 29.49 -1.44 -0.29
N TYR A 59 28.79 -0.68 -1.12
CA TYR A 59 27.65 0.11 -0.67
C TYR A 59 26.61 -0.83 -0.02
N ILE A 60 26.18 -0.49 1.19
CA ILE A 60 25.19 -1.24 1.95
C ILE A 60 23.82 -0.64 1.66
N SER A 61 22.98 -1.37 0.93
CA SER A 61 21.60 -0.96 0.63
C SER A 61 20.73 -0.99 1.89
N LYS A 62 19.54 -0.40 1.81
CA LYS A 62 18.57 -0.43 2.90
C LYS A 62 18.07 -1.84 3.20
N SER A 63 17.88 -2.67 2.18
CA SER A 63 17.48 -4.07 2.38
C SER A 63 18.60 -4.90 3.04
N ASP A 64 19.86 -4.66 2.67
CA ASP A 64 21.03 -5.27 3.29
C ASP A 64 21.14 -4.88 4.77
N GLU A 65 21.00 -3.59 5.09
CA GLU A 65 20.99 -3.08 6.46
C GLU A 65 19.88 -3.76 7.29
N GLN A 66 18.66 -3.85 6.75
CA GLN A 66 17.54 -4.48 7.44
C GLN A 66 17.78 -5.97 7.68
N THR A 67 18.27 -6.69 6.67
CA THR A 67 18.59 -8.12 6.77
C THR A 67 19.66 -8.36 7.83
N PHE A 68 20.70 -7.52 7.85
CA PHE A 68 21.77 -7.59 8.84
C PHE A 68 21.25 -7.33 10.27
N ILE A 69 20.43 -6.29 10.46
CA ILE A 69 19.85 -6.00 11.78
C ILE A 69 18.97 -7.16 12.25
N GLN A 70 18.08 -7.68 11.39
CA GLN A 70 17.20 -8.80 11.72
C GLN A 70 17.96 -10.06 12.12
N GLN A 71 19.09 -10.35 11.45
CA GLN A 71 19.95 -11.48 11.77
C GLN A 71 20.50 -11.42 13.21
N TRP A 72 20.82 -10.21 13.70
CA TRP A 72 21.57 -10.02 14.94
C TRP A 72 20.76 -9.44 16.10
N GLU A 73 19.54 -8.95 15.87
CA GLU A 73 18.68 -8.31 16.88
C GLU A 73 18.31 -9.24 18.04
N SER A 74 17.99 -10.50 17.74
CA SER A 74 17.69 -11.51 18.75
C SER A 74 18.90 -11.75 19.66
N PHE A 75 20.08 -11.94 19.06
CA PHE A 75 21.33 -12.14 19.80
C PHE A 75 21.71 -10.92 20.63
N TYR A 76 21.59 -9.71 20.07
CA TYR A 76 21.79 -8.46 20.79
C TYR A 76 20.92 -8.36 22.04
N SER A 77 19.62 -8.67 21.90
CA SER A 77 18.66 -8.66 22.99
C SER A 77 19.00 -9.68 24.09
N GLU A 78 19.50 -10.86 23.72
CA GLU A 78 19.98 -11.86 24.68
C GLU A 78 21.19 -11.36 25.46
N ILE A 79 22.20 -10.81 24.78
CA ILE A 79 23.42 -10.30 25.42
C ILE A 79 23.10 -9.16 26.39
N GLN A 80 22.18 -8.26 26.02
CA GLN A 80 21.72 -7.20 26.93
C GLN A 80 21.07 -7.76 28.19
N LYS A 81 20.17 -8.76 28.06
CA LYS A 81 19.46 -9.36 29.21
C LYS A 81 20.40 -10.08 30.18
N ARG A 82 21.52 -10.62 29.70
CA ARG A 82 22.48 -11.38 30.53
C ARG A 82 23.27 -10.51 31.52
N HIS A 83 23.34 -9.20 31.33
CA HIS A 83 24.03 -8.25 32.23
C HIS A 83 25.41 -8.74 32.68
N TYR A 84 26.29 -9.02 31.71
CA TYR A 84 27.63 -9.53 32.00
C TYR A 84 28.41 -8.61 32.97
N PRO A 85 29.06 -9.17 34.01
CA PRO A 85 29.80 -8.38 34.98
C PRO A 85 31.15 -7.92 34.40
N SER A 86 31.59 -6.73 34.77
CA SER A 86 32.86 -6.15 34.31
C SER A 86 34.13 -6.95 34.67
N LYS A 87 34.01 -7.90 35.60
CA LYS A 87 35.10 -8.81 35.99
C LYS A 87 35.24 -10.02 35.05
N LEU A 88 34.34 -10.17 34.08
CA LEU A 88 34.42 -11.23 33.08
C LEU A 88 35.65 -11.00 32.18
N PRO A 89 36.42 -12.05 31.86
CA PRO A 89 37.43 -11.96 30.81
C PRO A 89 36.82 -11.45 29.49
N ASP A 90 37.55 -10.61 28.74
CA ASP A 90 37.10 -10.04 27.46
C ASP A 90 35.77 -9.27 27.51
N TYR A 91 35.35 -8.79 28.69
CA TYR A 91 34.16 -7.97 28.86
C TYR A 91 34.11 -6.76 27.90
N GLU A 92 35.27 -6.19 27.56
CA GLU A 92 35.39 -5.08 26.60
C GLU A 92 34.81 -5.44 25.22
N LYS A 93 34.94 -6.69 24.77
CA LYS A 93 34.36 -7.15 23.49
C LYS A 93 32.83 -7.08 23.52
N ILE A 94 32.22 -7.43 24.65
CA ILE A 94 30.76 -7.34 24.84
C ILE A 94 30.30 -5.89 24.79
N VAL A 95 30.99 -5.02 25.54
CA VAL A 95 30.67 -3.59 25.57
C VAL A 95 30.81 -2.99 24.17
N PHE A 96 31.87 -3.36 23.45
CA PHE A 96 32.09 -2.90 22.08
C PHE A 96 31.00 -3.40 21.13
N PHE A 97 30.62 -4.68 21.18
CA PHE A 97 29.49 -5.23 20.43
C PHE A 97 28.19 -4.47 20.71
N LEU A 98 27.81 -4.34 21.98
CA LEU A 98 26.57 -3.67 22.38
C LEU A 98 26.54 -2.21 21.93
N LYS A 99 27.67 -1.50 22.07
CA LYS A 99 27.81 -0.12 21.61
C LYS A 99 27.69 -0.01 20.09
N THR A 100 28.38 -0.87 19.35
CA THR A 100 28.34 -0.89 17.88
C THR A 100 26.94 -1.19 17.38
N PHE A 101 26.29 -2.25 17.87
CA PHE A 101 24.95 -2.62 17.44
C PHE A 101 23.91 -1.54 17.78
N SER A 102 24.02 -0.91 18.96
CA SER A 102 23.11 0.19 19.34
C SER A 102 23.17 1.40 18.38
N LYS A 103 24.26 1.53 17.62
CA LYS A 103 24.50 2.61 16.66
C LYS A 103 24.61 2.11 15.22
N ILE A 104 24.14 0.89 14.94
CA ILE A 104 24.40 0.20 13.68
C ILE A 104 23.98 1.01 12.45
N ASN A 105 22.83 1.68 12.50
CA ASN A 105 22.34 2.52 11.41
C ASN A 105 23.32 3.67 11.09
N SER A 106 23.82 4.37 12.12
CA SER A 106 24.80 5.45 11.92
C SER A 106 26.16 4.93 11.48
N GLU A 107 26.53 3.74 11.93
CA GLU A 107 27.79 3.06 11.62
C GLU A 107 27.82 2.59 10.16
N ILE A 108 26.67 2.16 9.63
CA ILE A 108 26.45 1.85 8.21
C ILE A 108 26.41 3.12 7.37
N ALA A 109 25.69 4.17 7.81
CA ALA A 109 25.64 5.44 7.08
C ALA A 109 27.04 6.05 6.88
N ASN A 110 27.87 6.07 7.93
CA ASN A 110 29.24 6.55 7.84
C ASN A 110 30.11 5.71 6.88
N ARG A 111 29.90 4.39 6.83
CA ARG A 111 30.59 3.51 5.88
C ARG A 111 30.18 3.81 4.43
N ASN A 112 28.88 3.95 4.19
CA ASN A 112 28.38 4.33 2.87
C ASN A 112 28.96 5.68 2.43
N ASP A 113 29.07 6.67 3.33
CA ASP A 113 29.72 7.95 3.01
C ASP A 113 31.20 7.76 2.63
N VAL A 114 31.95 6.95 3.38
CA VAL A 114 33.35 6.64 3.04
C VAL A 114 33.46 5.94 1.68
N PHE A 115 32.57 4.98 1.41
CA PHE A 115 32.47 4.30 0.12
C PHE A 115 32.21 5.30 -1.02
N LEU A 116 31.21 6.18 -0.86
CA LEU A 116 30.86 7.20 -1.86
C LEU A 116 32.06 8.09 -2.15
N GLN A 117 32.76 8.58 -1.13
CA GLN A 117 33.94 9.45 -1.31
C GLN A 117 35.12 8.73 -1.97
N LYS A 118 35.29 7.43 -1.72
CA LYS A 118 36.30 6.62 -2.41
C LYS A 118 35.92 6.47 -3.88
N GLU A 119 34.72 6.00 -4.16
CA GLU A 119 34.28 5.74 -5.53
C GLU A 119 34.21 7.01 -6.38
N MET A 120 33.80 8.15 -5.80
CA MET A 120 33.82 9.46 -6.46
C MET A 120 35.20 9.83 -6.98
N ARG A 121 36.26 9.48 -6.25
CA ARG A 121 37.65 9.75 -6.65
C ARG A 121 38.11 8.76 -7.72
N GLU A 122 37.77 7.49 -7.57
CA GLU A 122 38.16 6.44 -8.52
C GLU A 122 37.45 6.60 -9.87
N SER A 123 36.21 7.09 -9.87
CA SER A 123 35.39 7.32 -11.06
C SER A 123 35.41 8.78 -11.55
N ASP A 124 36.31 9.64 -11.04
CA ASP A 124 36.28 11.08 -11.33
C ASP A 124 36.39 11.40 -12.82
N SER A 125 37.25 10.68 -13.54
CA SER A 125 37.45 10.88 -14.99
C SER A 125 36.16 10.66 -15.79
N LEU A 126 35.37 9.65 -15.40
CA LEU A 126 34.08 9.34 -16.01
C LEU A 126 33.03 10.38 -15.60
N LEU A 127 32.93 10.68 -14.31
CA LEU A 127 31.91 11.58 -13.75
C LEU A 127 32.11 13.06 -14.12
N SER A 128 33.34 13.43 -14.45
CA SER A 128 33.70 14.77 -14.93
C SER A 128 33.41 14.96 -16.42
N ASN A 129 33.10 13.90 -17.17
CA ASN A 129 32.77 14.00 -18.60
C ASN A 129 31.73 12.95 -19.05
N ILE A 130 30.47 13.34 -18.92
CA ILE A 130 29.32 12.65 -19.49
C ILE A 130 28.77 13.52 -20.62
N ASP A 131 28.96 13.09 -21.88
CA ASP A 131 28.51 13.87 -23.06
C ASP A 131 29.01 15.34 -23.03
N GLY A 132 30.29 15.52 -22.67
CA GLY A 132 30.93 16.84 -22.58
C GLY A 132 30.55 17.67 -21.35
N LYS A 133 29.87 17.08 -20.35
CA LYS A 133 29.42 17.78 -19.14
C LYS A 133 29.94 17.09 -17.88
N SER A 134 30.31 17.90 -16.89
CA SER A 134 30.70 17.42 -15.56
C SER A 134 29.49 17.38 -14.63
N LEU A 135 29.39 16.32 -13.82
CA LEU A 135 28.36 16.19 -12.80
C LEU A 135 28.73 16.95 -11.52
N ASP A 136 27.74 17.57 -10.90
CA ASP A 136 27.88 18.11 -9.54
C ASP A 136 27.93 17.00 -8.47
N GLU A 137 28.22 17.37 -7.22
CA GLU A 137 28.36 16.41 -6.12
C GLU A 137 27.08 15.61 -5.86
N GLN A 138 25.89 16.23 -5.97
CA GLN A 138 24.62 15.55 -5.71
C GLN A 138 24.32 14.53 -6.81
N GLN A 139 24.53 14.90 -8.07
CA GLN A 139 24.38 14.02 -9.22
C GLN A 139 25.36 12.84 -9.13
N ARG A 140 26.62 13.10 -8.73
CA ARG A 140 27.61 12.03 -8.50
C ARG A 140 27.18 11.06 -7.41
N LYS A 141 26.64 11.55 -6.28
CA LYS A 141 26.09 10.68 -5.22
C LYS A 141 24.99 9.77 -5.75
N VAL A 142 24.05 10.31 -6.51
CA VAL A 142 22.96 9.53 -7.15
C VAL A 142 23.51 8.48 -8.12
N VAL A 143 24.52 8.83 -8.91
CA VAL A 143 25.13 7.91 -9.89
C VAL A 143 25.84 6.75 -9.19
N ILE A 144 26.54 7.03 -8.09
CA ILE A 144 27.36 6.02 -7.40
C ILE A 144 26.54 5.17 -6.43
N SER A 145 25.53 5.75 -5.76
CA SER A 145 24.73 5.04 -4.77
C SER A 145 24.10 3.78 -5.36
N ASP A 146 24.27 2.66 -4.68
CA ASP A 146 23.78 1.34 -5.09
C ASP A 146 22.64 0.89 -4.17
N GLU A 147 21.65 1.77 -4.05
CA GLU A 147 20.48 1.57 -3.20
C GLU A 147 19.39 0.82 -3.97
N ASP A 148 18.61 -0.03 -3.28
CA ASP A 148 17.58 -0.86 -3.92
C ASP A 148 16.55 -0.02 -4.69
N ARG A 149 16.21 1.14 -4.10
CA ARG A 149 15.19 2.07 -4.60
C ARG A 149 15.63 3.49 -4.33
N THR A 150 15.82 4.26 -5.38
CA THR A 150 16.25 5.66 -5.28
C THR A 150 15.19 6.59 -5.86
N LEU A 151 14.69 7.53 -5.05
CA LEU A 151 13.84 8.64 -5.50
C LEU A 151 14.70 9.90 -5.66
N VAL A 152 14.82 10.40 -6.89
CA VAL A 152 15.57 11.62 -7.19
C VAL A 152 14.61 12.79 -7.41
N LEU A 153 14.52 13.69 -6.44
CA LEU A 153 13.74 14.92 -6.54
C LEU A 153 14.55 16.00 -7.24
N ALA A 154 14.09 16.46 -8.39
CA ALA A 154 14.89 17.32 -9.25
C ALA A 154 14.04 18.34 -10.02
N GLY A 155 14.32 19.63 -9.79
CA GLY A 155 13.65 20.76 -10.45
C GLY A 155 13.86 20.81 -11.97
N ALA A 156 13.16 21.72 -12.65
CA ALA A 156 13.42 21.97 -14.07
C ALA A 156 14.89 22.41 -14.28
N GLY A 157 15.52 21.97 -15.38
CA GLY A 157 16.90 22.36 -15.71
C GLY A 157 18.03 21.74 -14.86
N SER A 158 17.72 20.97 -13.82
CA SER A 158 18.70 20.35 -12.89
C SER A 158 19.55 19.20 -13.47
N GLY A 159 19.40 18.88 -14.76
CA GLY A 159 20.20 17.84 -15.40
C GLY A 159 19.70 16.40 -15.20
N LYS A 160 18.44 16.16 -14.81
CA LYS A 160 17.83 14.82 -14.66
C LYS A 160 18.25 13.79 -15.71
N THR A 161 18.09 14.15 -16.98
CA THR A 161 18.37 13.29 -18.13
C THR A 161 19.88 13.01 -18.28
N LEU A 162 20.73 13.93 -17.86
CA LEU A 162 22.19 13.75 -17.82
C LEU A 162 22.56 12.77 -16.68
N THR A 163 21.96 12.94 -15.50
CA THR A 163 22.18 12.06 -14.35
C THR A 163 21.78 10.61 -14.64
N ILE A 164 20.65 10.39 -15.33
CA ILE A 164 20.22 9.05 -15.77
C ILE A 164 21.25 8.44 -16.74
N ALA A 165 21.65 9.19 -17.76
CA ALA A 165 22.64 8.71 -18.73
C ALA A 165 23.99 8.39 -18.06
N ALA A 166 24.41 9.21 -17.09
CA ALA A 166 25.59 8.96 -16.30
C ALA A 166 25.47 7.70 -15.43
N LYS A 167 24.31 7.45 -14.81
CA LYS A 167 24.06 6.24 -14.03
C LYS A 167 24.21 4.99 -14.91
N VAL A 168 23.63 4.99 -16.10
CA VAL A 168 23.76 3.87 -17.05
C VAL A 168 25.22 3.67 -17.44
N LYS A 169 25.95 4.75 -17.76
CA LYS A 169 27.37 4.66 -18.07
C LYS A 169 28.21 4.11 -16.93
N TYR A 170 27.99 4.57 -15.71
CA TYR A 170 28.65 4.07 -14.53
C TYR A 170 28.35 2.58 -14.29
N LEU A 171 27.09 2.15 -14.41
CA LEU A 171 26.72 0.75 -14.26
C LEU A 171 27.43 -0.15 -15.28
N CYS A 172 27.49 0.25 -16.56
CA CYS A 172 28.15 -0.55 -17.59
C CYS A 172 29.68 -0.53 -17.49
N GLU A 173 30.30 0.65 -17.35
CA GLU A 173 31.76 0.79 -17.44
C GLU A 173 32.48 0.48 -16.12
N VAL A 174 31.86 0.81 -14.97
CA VAL A 174 32.48 0.66 -13.64
C VAL A 174 31.95 -0.57 -12.91
N LYS A 175 30.63 -0.80 -12.95
CA LYS A 175 30.02 -1.96 -12.28
C LYS A 175 29.90 -3.20 -13.18
N HIS A 176 30.28 -3.09 -14.45
CA HIS A 176 30.24 -4.18 -15.42
C HIS A 176 28.86 -4.85 -15.52
N VAL A 177 27.79 -4.05 -15.36
CA VAL A 177 26.42 -4.49 -15.60
C VAL A 177 26.21 -4.60 -17.10
N GLU A 178 25.68 -5.73 -17.55
CA GLU A 178 25.38 -5.95 -18.95
C GLU A 178 24.24 -5.01 -19.40
N PRO A 179 24.38 -4.31 -20.55
CA PRO A 179 23.34 -3.39 -21.04
C PRO A 179 21.93 -3.98 -21.13
N LYS A 180 21.82 -5.28 -21.43
CA LYS A 180 20.54 -6.02 -21.51
C LYS A 180 19.82 -6.14 -20.16
N ASP A 181 20.52 -5.98 -19.04
CA ASP A 181 19.97 -6.06 -17.69
C ASP A 181 19.47 -4.68 -17.21
N ILE A 182 19.63 -3.63 -18.04
CA ILE A 182 19.19 -2.26 -17.76
C ILE A 182 17.91 -1.95 -18.55
N LEU A 183 16.82 -1.65 -17.84
CA LEU A 183 15.57 -1.18 -18.43
C LEU A 183 15.38 0.33 -18.20
N LEU A 184 15.25 1.08 -19.29
CA LEU A 184 14.96 2.52 -19.25
C LEU A 184 13.55 2.79 -19.79
N ILE A 185 12.72 3.43 -18.96
CA ILE A 185 11.33 3.75 -19.31
C ILE A 185 11.12 5.25 -19.26
N SER A 186 10.41 5.77 -20.26
CA SER A 186 9.91 7.14 -20.30
C SER A 186 8.42 7.19 -20.60
N PHE A 187 7.78 8.31 -20.29
CA PHE A 187 6.35 8.49 -20.52
C PHE A 187 6.02 8.72 -22.00
N THR A 188 6.86 9.49 -22.71
CA THR A 188 6.62 9.84 -24.11
C THR A 188 7.64 9.21 -25.05
N ASN A 189 7.22 8.94 -26.30
CA ASN A 189 8.12 8.43 -27.34
C ASN A 189 9.27 9.40 -27.61
N LYS A 190 9.02 10.71 -27.55
CA LYS A 190 10.06 11.73 -27.75
C LYS A 190 11.13 11.65 -26.66
N SER A 191 10.73 11.57 -25.39
CA SER A 191 11.66 11.46 -24.27
C SER A 191 12.44 10.14 -24.29
N ALA A 192 11.80 9.03 -24.69
CA ALA A 192 12.49 7.77 -24.90
C ALA A 192 13.53 7.87 -26.03
N ALA A 193 13.16 8.44 -27.18
CA ALA A 193 14.08 8.62 -28.32
C ALA A 193 15.29 9.49 -27.96
N GLU A 194 15.07 10.62 -27.28
CA GLU A 194 16.16 11.51 -26.80
C GLU A 194 17.09 10.78 -25.81
N MET A 195 16.54 9.93 -24.94
CA MET A 195 17.33 9.13 -24.01
C MET A 195 18.17 8.06 -24.73
N THR A 196 17.57 7.34 -25.68
CA THR A 196 18.26 6.36 -26.52
C THR A 196 19.36 7.02 -27.32
N GLU A 197 19.11 8.15 -27.98
CA GLU A 197 20.13 8.89 -28.73
C GLU A 197 21.31 9.27 -27.84
N ARG A 198 21.05 9.76 -26.62
CA ARG A 198 22.12 10.13 -25.70
C ARG A 198 22.93 8.91 -25.24
N ILE A 199 22.29 7.81 -24.87
CA ILE A 199 22.98 6.65 -24.29
C ILE A 199 23.66 5.81 -25.37
N GLN A 200 22.94 5.47 -26.43
CA GLN A 200 23.44 4.61 -27.49
C GLN A 200 24.39 5.34 -28.43
N ASN A 201 23.97 6.49 -28.99
CA ASN A 201 24.76 7.13 -30.04
C ASN A 201 25.89 7.99 -29.47
N LYS A 202 25.66 8.68 -28.34
CA LYS A 202 26.70 9.55 -27.77
C LYS A 202 27.61 8.87 -26.77
N LEU A 203 27.06 8.00 -25.91
CA LEU A 203 27.86 7.28 -24.92
C LEU A 203 28.33 5.91 -25.41
N GLY A 204 27.79 5.40 -26.52
CA GLY A 204 28.22 4.12 -27.12
C GLY A 204 27.70 2.89 -26.37
N ILE A 205 26.67 3.03 -25.54
CA ILE A 205 26.16 1.95 -24.69
C ILE A 205 24.87 1.40 -25.30
N PRO A 206 24.77 0.10 -25.61
CA PRO A 206 23.63 -0.47 -26.32
C PRO A 206 22.41 -0.68 -25.39
N VAL A 207 21.93 0.40 -24.77
CA VAL A 207 20.68 0.45 -23.99
C VAL A 207 19.70 1.37 -24.71
N GLU A 208 18.52 0.85 -25.01
CA GLU A 208 17.42 1.62 -25.59
C GLU A 208 16.39 1.96 -24.51
N ALA A 209 15.96 3.23 -24.47
CA ALA A 209 14.80 3.61 -23.69
C ALA A 209 13.50 3.27 -24.44
N THR A 210 12.49 2.86 -23.67
CA THR A 210 11.16 2.49 -24.18
C THR A 210 10.07 3.28 -23.44
N THR A 211 8.82 3.12 -23.86
CA THR A 211 7.66 3.60 -23.11
C THR A 211 6.93 2.44 -22.45
N PHE A 212 6.09 2.74 -21.46
CA PHE A 212 5.25 1.71 -20.81
C PHE A 212 4.43 0.90 -21.84
N HIS A 213 3.79 1.58 -22.80
CA HIS A 213 2.99 0.93 -23.83
C HIS A 213 3.84 0.05 -24.76
N LYS A 214 5.01 0.53 -25.20
CA LYS A 214 5.89 -0.26 -26.07
C LYS A 214 6.41 -1.49 -25.31
N LEU A 215 6.86 -1.32 -24.07
CA LEU A 215 7.29 -2.42 -23.21
C LEU A 215 6.19 -3.47 -23.03
N GLY A 216 4.97 -3.05 -22.71
CA GLY A 216 3.83 -3.95 -22.55
C GLY A 216 3.52 -4.75 -23.82
N LEU A 217 3.49 -4.08 -24.98
CA LEU A 217 3.26 -4.75 -26.25
C LEU A 217 4.39 -5.71 -26.64
N ASP A 218 5.64 -5.38 -26.31
CA ASP A 218 6.79 -6.27 -26.54
C ASP A 218 6.72 -7.52 -25.65
N ILE A 219 6.31 -7.37 -24.39
CA ILE A 219 6.07 -8.51 -23.47
C ILE A 219 4.98 -9.42 -24.04
N ILE A 220 3.82 -8.87 -24.42
CA ILE A 220 2.70 -9.66 -24.97
C ILE A 220 3.11 -10.34 -26.28
N LYS A 221 3.84 -9.62 -27.16
CA LYS A 221 4.34 -10.19 -28.40
C LYS A 221 5.29 -11.36 -28.16
N ASN A 222 6.16 -11.27 -27.16
CA ASN A 222 7.10 -12.33 -26.84
C ASN A 222 6.39 -13.59 -26.30
N ASP A 223 5.26 -13.42 -25.61
CA ASP A 223 4.44 -14.53 -25.10
C ASP A 223 3.55 -15.15 -26.19
N LEU A 224 2.82 -14.32 -26.96
CA LEU A 224 1.86 -14.78 -27.98
C LEU A 224 2.50 -15.09 -29.35
N GLY A 225 3.72 -14.62 -29.60
CA GLY A 225 4.41 -14.72 -30.89
C GLY A 225 3.98 -13.66 -31.94
N TYR A 226 2.95 -12.86 -31.65
CA TYR A 226 2.49 -11.76 -32.51
C TYR A 226 2.08 -10.55 -31.68
N ARG A 227 2.14 -9.36 -32.29
CA ARG A 227 1.70 -8.12 -31.63
C ARG A 227 0.18 -8.01 -31.76
N PRO A 228 -0.58 -7.93 -30.66
CA PRO A 228 -2.03 -7.78 -30.73
C PRO A 228 -2.38 -6.41 -31.33
N GLU A 229 -3.47 -6.36 -32.08
CA GLU A 229 -4.08 -5.10 -32.48
C GLU A 229 -4.82 -4.50 -31.28
N VAL A 230 -4.60 -3.21 -31.06
CA VAL A 230 -5.37 -2.44 -30.10
C VAL A 230 -6.56 -1.88 -30.86
N THR A 231 -7.77 -2.29 -30.48
CA THR A 231 -8.99 -1.75 -31.08
C THR A 231 -9.28 -0.36 -30.51
N ASP A 232 -9.49 0.62 -31.39
CA ASP A 232 -10.03 1.92 -31.00
C ASP A 232 -11.57 1.89 -30.90
N ASP A 233 -12.20 0.84 -31.42
CA ASP A 233 -13.65 0.62 -31.35
C ASP A 233 -14.04 -0.07 -30.04
N LEU A 234 -13.88 0.69 -28.95
CA LEU A 234 -14.30 0.27 -27.61
C LEU A 234 -15.81 0.03 -27.56
N THR A 235 -16.59 0.81 -28.30
CA THR A 235 -18.05 0.71 -28.32
C THR A 235 -18.50 -0.66 -28.81
N THR A 236 -18.01 -1.10 -29.98
CA THR A 236 -18.34 -2.44 -30.50
C THR A 236 -17.80 -3.54 -29.61
N PHE A 237 -16.62 -3.37 -29.01
CA PHE A 237 -16.09 -4.35 -28.04
C PHE A 237 -17.02 -4.50 -26.84
N VAL A 238 -17.44 -3.39 -26.22
CA VAL A 238 -18.36 -3.39 -25.08
C VAL A 238 -19.70 -4.02 -25.48
N HIS A 239 -20.28 -3.63 -26.62
CA HIS A 239 -21.52 -4.26 -27.10
C HIS A 239 -21.38 -5.77 -27.25
N LYS A 240 -20.32 -6.24 -27.92
CA LYS A 240 -20.07 -7.67 -28.09
C LYS A 240 -19.85 -8.39 -26.77
N PHE A 241 -19.19 -7.75 -25.81
CA PHE A 241 -19.01 -8.29 -24.47
C PHE A 241 -20.36 -8.46 -23.77
N PHE A 242 -21.21 -7.45 -23.77
CA PHE A 242 -22.55 -7.52 -23.17
C PHE A 242 -23.45 -8.55 -23.85
N GLU A 243 -23.40 -8.65 -25.18
CA GLU A 243 -24.24 -9.59 -25.95
C GLU A 243 -23.78 -11.04 -25.83
N ASN A 244 -22.47 -11.30 -25.89
CA ASN A 244 -21.96 -12.64 -26.12
C ASN A 244 -21.21 -13.24 -24.92
N GLU A 245 -20.67 -12.40 -24.03
CA GLU A 245 -19.80 -12.87 -22.94
C GLU A 245 -20.40 -12.62 -21.54
N LEU A 246 -21.10 -11.51 -21.33
CA LEU A 246 -21.59 -11.13 -20.01
C LEU A 246 -22.46 -12.22 -19.37
N LEU A 247 -23.35 -12.83 -20.15
CA LEU A 247 -24.24 -13.90 -19.68
C LEU A 247 -23.49 -15.18 -19.27
N ASN A 248 -22.24 -15.36 -19.69
CA ASN A 248 -21.39 -16.47 -19.29
C ASN A 248 -20.69 -16.23 -17.94
N HIS A 249 -20.83 -15.03 -17.37
CA HIS A 249 -20.20 -14.61 -16.12
C HIS A 249 -21.25 -14.20 -15.08
N PRO A 250 -21.83 -15.16 -14.32
CA PRO A 250 -22.88 -14.88 -13.33
C PRO A 250 -22.47 -13.81 -12.31
N ASP A 251 -21.22 -13.83 -11.84
CA ASP A 251 -20.71 -12.86 -10.86
C ASP A 251 -20.71 -11.43 -11.43
N LEU A 252 -20.37 -11.26 -12.71
CA LEU A 252 -20.38 -9.95 -13.38
C LEU A 252 -21.81 -9.48 -13.65
N VAL A 253 -22.72 -10.39 -14.02
CA VAL A 253 -24.15 -10.08 -14.17
C VAL A 253 -24.71 -9.57 -12.85
N GLN A 254 -24.42 -10.26 -11.74
CA GLN A 254 -24.87 -9.83 -10.42
C GLN A 254 -24.30 -8.45 -10.08
N ALA A 255 -22.99 -8.26 -10.21
CA ALA A 255 -22.34 -6.98 -9.89
C ALA A 255 -22.87 -5.82 -10.73
N LEU A 256 -23.10 -6.02 -12.03
CA LEU A 256 -23.70 -5.00 -12.90
C LEU A 256 -25.15 -4.72 -12.53
N THR A 257 -25.92 -5.76 -12.18
CA THR A 257 -27.30 -5.62 -11.76
C THR A 257 -27.38 -4.81 -10.46
N GLU A 258 -26.54 -5.11 -9.48
CA GLU A 258 -26.42 -4.33 -8.24
C GLU A 258 -26.00 -2.89 -8.56
N TYR A 259 -24.99 -2.70 -9.42
CA TYR A 259 -24.53 -1.37 -9.80
C TYR A 259 -25.66 -0.53 -10.41
N PHE A 260 -26.33 -1.04 -11.44
CA PHE A 260 -27.43 -0.34 -12.10
C PHE A 260 -28.69 -0.24 -11.23
N THR A 261 -28.82 -1.03 -10.16
CA THR A 261 -29.95 -0.93 -9.22
C THR A 261 -29.73 0.19 -8.21
N TYR A 262 -28.51 0.33 -7.69
CA TYR A 262 -28.20 1.25 -6.61
C TYR A 262 -27.56 2.57 -7.06
N TYR A 263 -26.94 2.60 -8.24
CA TYR A 263 -26.10 3.69 -8.72
C TYR A 263 -26.46 4.18 -10.14
N LEU A 264 -27.64 3.82 -10.68
CA LEU A 264 -28.10 4.34 -11.98
C LEU A 264 -28.22 5.87 -11.99
N GLU A 265 -28.58 6.43 -10.85
CA GLU A 265 -28.52 7.85 -10.57
C GLU A 265 -27.36 8.08 -9.61
N ILE A 266 -26.24 8.56 -10.16
CA ILE A 266 -25.12 9.03 -9.36
C ILE A 266 -25.61 10.34 -8.72
N PRO A 267 -25.77 10.43 -7.38
CA PRO A 267 -26.06 11.71 -6.74
C PRO A 267 -24.92 12.67 -7.10
N GLU A 268 -25.22 13.90 -7.51
CA GLU A 268 -24.18 14.91 -7.69
C GLU A 268 -23.42 15.09 -6.37
N ASN A 269 -22.10 15.32 -6.45
CA ASN A 269 -21.30 15.44 -5.24
C ASN A 269 -21.81 16.61 -4.41
N MET A 270 -21.92 16.42 -3.09
CA MET A 270 -22.38 17.46 -2.16
C MET A 270 -21.52 18.73 -2.20
N GLU A 271 -20.28 18.63 -2.71
CA GLU A 271 -19.34 19.74 -2.92
C GLU A 271 -19.70 20.64 -4.11
N ASP A 272 -20.56 20.16 -5.02
CA ASP A 272 -21.00 20.89 -6.22
C ASP A 272 -22.28 21.71 -5.98
N CYS A 273 -22.90 21.60 -4.79
CA CYS A 273 -24.11 22.35 -4.40
C CYS A 273 -23.76 23.46 -3.38
N ASP A 274 -24.26 24.69 -3.59
CA ASP A 274 -23.93 25.82 -2.71
C ASP A 274 -24.56 25.70 -1.31
N ASN A 275 -25.67 24.96 -1.20
CA ASN A 275 -26.36 24.69 0.07
C ASN A 275 -27.27 23.46 -0.01
N LEU A 276 -27.66 22.95 1.17
CA LEU A 276 -28.51 21.78 1.30
C LEU A 276 -29.88 21.92 0.59
N GLY A 277 -30.42 23.15 0.48
CA GLY A 277 -31.69 23.40 -0.21
C GLY A 277 -31.61 23.21 -1.72
N GLU A 278 -30.46 23.49 -2.34
CA GLU A 278 -30.23 23.28 -3.77
C GLU A 278 -30.09 21.80 -4.11
N LEU A 279 -29.39 21.04 -3.25
CA LEU A 279 -29.33 19.58 -3.33
C LEU A 279 -30.74 18.96 -3.30
N TYR A 280 -31.61 19.41 -2.38
CA TYR A 280 -33.00 18.94 -2.29
C TYR A 280 -33.85 19.28 -3.52
N GLU A 281 -33.65 20.44 -4.14
CA GLU A 281 -34.37 20.80 -5.37
C GLU A 281 -33.85 20.03 -6.59
N LEU A 282 -32.55 19.70 -6.63
CA LEU A 282 -31.94 18.82 -7.64
C LEU A 282 -32.42 17.37 -7.50
N GLU A 283 -32.43 16.82 -6.28
CA GLU A 283 -32.99 15.49 -5.98
C GLU A 283 -34.47 15.39 -6.37
N LYS A 284 -35.27 16.45 -6.14
CA LYS A 284 -36.65 16.52 -6.62
C LYS A 284 -36.78 16.59 -8.14
N SER A 285 -35.75 17.10 -8.82
CA SER A 285 -35.71 17.25 -10.28
C SER A 285 -35.15 16.02 -11.00
N ALA A 286 -34.52 15.10 -10.27
CA ALA A 286 -34.05 13.82 -10.77
C ALA A 286 -35.23 12.98 -11.31
N ASP A 287 -35.01 12.28 -12.42
CA ASP A 287 -36.02 11.49 -13.10
C ASP A 287 -36.15 10.13 -12.41
N LEU A 288 -36.84 10.12 -11.26
CA LEU A 288 -37.03 8.97 -10.36
C LEU A 288 -37.93 7.88 -11.01
N GLU A 289 -37.44 7.27 -12.09
CA GLU A 289 -38.04 6.12 -12.77
C GLU A 289 -37.24 4.85 -12.43
N THR A 290 -37.91 3.91 -11.78
CA THR A 290 -37.45 2.55 -11.44
C THR A 290 -37.06 1.69 -12.67
N LEU A 291 -36.18 0.69 -12.50
CA LEU A 291 -35.53 -0.07 -13.59
C LEU A 291 -36.48 -0.74 -14.61
N LYS A 292 -37.51 -1.45 -14.14
CA LYS A 292 -38.54 -2.04 -15.01
C LYS A 292 -39.38 -0.98 -15.78
N SER A 293 -39.49 0.28 -15.34
CA SER A 293 -40.20 1.37 -16.05
C SER A 293 -39.40 1.76 -17.28
N LYS A 294 -38.07 1.87 -17.14
CA LYS A 294 -37.14 2.07 -18.25
C LYS A 294 -37.13 0.88 -19.22
N TYR A 295 -37.13 -0.35 -18.71
CA TYR A 295 -37.20 -1.57 -19.51
C TYR A 295 -38.51 -1.69 -20.32
N ASP A 296 -39.67 -1.48 -19.68
CA ASP A 296 -40.98 -1.53 -20.32
C ASP A 296 -41.15 -0.39 -21.34
N ARG A 297 -40.58 0.79 -21.06
CA ARG A 297 -40.53 1.93 -21.99
C ARG A 297 -39.67 1.61 -23.21
N GLU A 298 -38.51 0.98 -23.06
CA GLU A 298 -37.68 0.56 -24.20
C GLU A 298 -38.35 -0.55 -25.03
N GLN A 299 -39.06 -1.48 -24.40
CA GLN A 299 -39.91 -2.46 -25.10
C GLN A 299 -41.05 -1.76 -25.87
N TYR A 300 -41.71 -0.77 -25.26
CA TYR A 300 -42.79 0.00 -25.89
C TYR A 300 -42.31 0.92 -27.03
N ILE A 301 -41.14 1.54 -26.88
CA ILE A 301 -40.51 2.40 -27.90
C ILE A 301 -40.07 1.59 -29.13
N LYS A 302 -39.73 0.31 -28.97
CA LYS A 302 -39.45 -0.58 -30.11
C LYS A 302 -40.68 -0.83 -31.01
N ASP A 303 -41.90 -0.65 -30.49
CA ASP A 303 -43.14 -0.94 -31.21
C ASP A 303 -43.96 0.30 -31.65
N THR A 304 -43.61 1.53 -31.26
CA THR A 304 -44.30 2.72 -31.80
C THR A 304 -43.40 3.96 -31.83
N SER A 305 -43.25 4.55 -33.02
CA SER A 305 -42.55 5.81 -33.25
C SER A 305 -43.43 7.01 -32.85
N SER A 306 -43.20 7.58 -31.66
CA SER A 306 -43.62 8.96 -31.33
C SER A 306 -42.95 9.49 -30.06
N GLU A 307 -42.50 10.75 -30.13
CA GLU A 307 -41.81 11.50 -29.08
C GLU A 307 -42.70 11.90 -27.87
N LYS A 308 -41.99 12.14 -26.75
CA LYS A 308 -42.31 13.00 -25.58
C LYS A 308 -43.42 12.61 -24.61
N ALA A 309 -43.00 12.30 -23.38
CA ALA A 309 -43.57 12.88 -22.16
C ALA A 309 -42.55 12.79 -20.99
N LYS A 310 -42.23 13.94 -20.39
CA LYS A 310 -41.69 14.05 -19.02
C LYS A 310 -42.81 13.63 -18.07
N ASN A 311 -42.69 12.52 -17.36
CA ASN A 311 -43.62 12.15 -16.29
C ASN A 311 -42.98 11.12 -15.36
N LEU A 312 -42.76 11.51 -14.10
CA LEU A 312 -42.38 10.64 -12.99
C LEU A 312 -43.38 9.47 -12.91
N THR A 313 -42.93 8.24 -13.13
CA THR A 313 -43.81 7.05 -13.12
C THR A 313 -43.03 5.75 -12.75
N THR A 314 -43.53 4.95 -11.81
CA THR A 314 -42.94 3.70 -11.28
C THR A 314 -43.22 2.52 -12.20
N LEU A 315 -42.63 1.37 -11.84
CA LEU A 315 -42.79 0.03 -12.38
C LEU A 315 -44.22 -0.52 -12.56
N ASN A 316 -45.21 0.10 -11.95
CA ASN A 316 -46.63 -0.23 -12.07
C ASN A 316 -47.45 0.96 -12.62
N GLY A 317 -46.78 2.05 -12.99
CA GLY A 317 -47.43 3.31 -13.36
C GLY A 317 -47.66 4.27 -12.18
N GLU A 318 -47.05 4.07 -11.01
CA GLU A 318 -47.29 4.87 -9.79
C GLU A 318 -46.26 6.02 -9.65
N ARG A 319 -46.28 6.86 -8.62
CA ARG A 319 -45.26 7.93 -8.44
C ARG A 319 -44.67 7.79 -7.04
N VAL A 320 -43.38 7.46 -6.93
CA VAL A 320 -42.65 7.44 -5.64
C VAL A 320 -42.11 8.82 -5.28
N LYS A 321 -41.87 9.07 -3.99
CA LYS A 321 -41.58 10.42 -3.47
C LYS A 321 -40.12 10.67 -3.13
N SER A 322 -39.27 9.64 -3.11
CA SER A 322 -37.85 9.76 -2.76
C SER A 322 -36.95 8.74 -3.48
N ILE A 323 -35.63 9.01 -3.44
CA ILE A 323 -34.58 8.11 -3.95
C ILE A 323 -34.54 6.82 -3.11
N GLU A 324 -34.76 6.94 -1.80
CA GLU A 324 -34.80 5.82 -0.87
C GLU A 324 -35.98 4.89 -1.16
N GLU A 325 -37.17 5.43 -1.40
CA GLU A 325 -38.34 4.65 -1.82
C GLU A 325 -38.10 3.97 -3.18
N THR A 326 -37.40 4.62 -4.10
CA THR A 326 -36.99 4.02 -5.38
C THR A 326 -36.08 2.81 -5.15
N LYS A 327 -35.12 2.91 -4.24
CA LYS A 327 -34.22 1.80 -3.86
C LYS A 327 -34.99 0.64 -3.22
N ILE A 328 -35.94 0.94 -2.33
CA ILE A 328 -36.80 -0.07 -1.69
C ILE A 328 -37.67 -0.78 -2.72
N ALA A 329 -38.33 -0.02 -3.61
CA ALA A 329 -39.15 -0.56 -4.68
C ALA A 329 -38.36 -1.49 -5.62
N ASN A 330 -37.16 -1.07 -6.05
CA ASN A 330 -36.29 -1.90 -6.89
C ASN A 330 -35.83 -3.17 -6.15
N PHE A 331 -35.51 -3.06 -4.85
CA PHE A 331 -35.13 -4.21 -4.03
C PHE A 331 -36.26 -5.25 -3.94
N LEU A 332 -37.49 -4.82 -3.64
CA LEU A 332 -38.65 -5.71 -3.54
C LEU A 332 -38.92 -6.41 -4.87
N PHE A 333 -38.85 -5.66 -5.98
CA PHE A 333 -39.03 -6.22 -7.32
C PHE A 333 -37.99 -7.30 -7.67
N MET A 334 -36.70 -7.05 -7.43
CA MET A 334 -35.62 -7.99 -7.72
C MET A 334 -35.72 -9.30 -6.92
N HIS A 335 -36.32 -9.24 -5.74
CA HIS A 335 -36.55 -10.42 -4.89
C HIS A 335 -37.90 -11.09 -5.15
N GLY A 336 -38.65 -10.64 -6.16
CA GLY A 336 -39.96 -11.19 -6.52
C GLY A 336 -41.03 -10.97 -5.44
N VAL A 337 -40.88 -9.93 -4.61
CA VAL A 337 -41.85 -9.60 -3.56
C VAL A 337 -42.93 -8.70 -4.15
N ASN A 338 -44.19 -9.15 -4.11
CA ASN A 338 -45.32 -8.36 -4.58
C ASN A 338 -45.66 -7.26 -3.55
N TYR A 339 -45.80 -6.01 -4.01
CA TYR A 339 -46.14 -4.88 -3.15
C TYR A 339 -47.17 -3.94 -3.78
N GLU A 340 -47.89 -3.18 -2.93
CA GLU A 340 -48.72 -2.02 -3.29
C GLU A 340 -48.14 -0.75 -2.65
N TYR A 341 -47.97 0.32 -3.41
CA TYR A 341 -47.47 1.61 -2.88
C TYR A 341 -48.60 2.46 -2.27
N GLU A 342 -48.37 3.10 -1.13
CA GLU A 342 -49.34 3.95 -0.42
C GLU A 342 -50.72 3.33 -0.17
N LYS A 343 -50.76 2.02 0.12
CA LYS A 343 -52.00 1.33 0.46
C LYS A 343 -52.61 1.94 1.72
N LEU A 344 -53.93 2.14 1.69
CA LEU A 344 -54.66 2.62 2.86
C LEU A 344 -54.48 1.65 4.04
N TYR A 345 -54.03 2.16 5.18
CA TYR A 345 -53.96 1.36 6.39
C TYR A 345 -55.39 1.07 6.90
N PRO A 346 -55.73 -0.20 7.21
CA PRO A 346 -57.11 -0.63 7.41
C PRO A 346 -57.70 -0.17 8.76
N PHE A 347 -56.88 0.35 9.67
CA PHE A 347 -57.30 0.81 10.98
C PHE A 347 -57.46 2.34 10.99
N GLU A 348 -58.67 2.81 11.31
CA GLU A 348 -58.98 4.23 11.41
C GLU A 348 -58.30 4.86 12.64
N SER A 349 -57.87 6.10 12.50
CA SER A 349 -57.37 6.91 13.61
C SER A 349 -58.55 7.49 14.41
N ASP A 350 -58.53 7.36 15.74
CA ASP A 350 -59.54 7.95 16.64
C ASP A 350 -59.59 9.49 16.61
N ASP A 351 -58.64 10.14 15.94
CA ASP A 351 -58.56 11.60 15.76
C ASP A 351 -59.29 12.06 14.48
N PRO A 352 -60.41 12.80 14.59
CA PRO A 352 -61.21 13.27 13.45
C PRO A 352 -60.49 14.29 12.54
N ASN A 353 -59.34 14.84 12.95
CA ASN A 353 -58.57 15.79 12.15
C ASN A 353 -57.36 15.16 11.45
N ARG A 354 -57.07 13.87 11.70
CA ARG A 354 -55.91 13.20 11.13
C ARG A 354 -56.26 12.56 9.79
N LYS A 355 -55.48 12.86 8.74
CA LYS A 355 -55.62 12.18 7.43
C LYS A 355 -55.40 10.67 7.59
N ALA A 356 -56.12 9.88 6.79
CA ALA A 356 -55.94 8.44 6.74
C ALA A 356 -54.48 8.08 6.43
N TYR A 357 -53.91 7.22 7.27
CA TYR A 357 -52.52 6.83 7.20
C TYR A 357 -52.29 5.86 6.02
N ARG A 358 -51.23 6.10 5.24
CA ARG A 358 -50.86 5.34 4.05
C ARG A 358 -49.36 5.03 4.11
N PRO A 359 -48.97 3.86 4.60
CA PRO A 359 -47.59 3.43 4.60
C PRO A 359 -47.03 3.33 3.19
N ASP A 360 -45.74 3.61 3.02
CA ASP A 360 -45.09 3.69 1.71
C ASP A 360 -45.27 2.39 0.91
N PHE A 361 -45.08 1.22 1.53
CA PHE A 361 -45.24 -0.07 0.85
C PHE A 361 -46.09 -1.05 1.66
N TYR A 362 -46.98 -1.78 0.98
CA TYR A 362 -47.70 -2.93 1.53
C TYR A 362 -47.27 -4.19 0.80
N LEU A 363 -46.67 -5.14 1.50
CA LEU A 363 -46.22 -6.41 0.93
C LEU A 363 -47.39 -7.42 0.91
N ILE A 364 -47.88 -7.72 -0.28
CA ILE A 364 -49.12 -8.49 -0.50
C ILE A 364 -48.99 -9.91 0.05
N ASP A 365 -47.87 -10.57 -0.26
CA ASP A 365 -47.65 -11.98 0.07
C ASP A 365 -47.48 -12.22 1.58
N TYR A 366 -47.23 -11.15 2.34
CA TYR A 366 -46.85 -11.22 3.76
C TYR A 366 -47.81 -10.48 4.69
N ASP A 367 -48.76 -9.70 4.15
CA ASP A 367 -49.66 -8.82 4.90
C ASP A 367 -48.91 -7.84 5.84
N ILE A 368 -47.84 -7.23 5.31
CA ILE A 368 -46.95 -6.32 6.06
C ILE A 368 -47.02 -4.92 5.45
N TYR A 369 -47.10 -3.90 6.30
CA TYR A 369 -46.94 -2.50 5.93
C TYR A 369 -45.53 -2.01 6.31
N LEU A 370 -44.86 -1.33 5.38
CA LEU A 370 -43.54 -0.73 5.53
C LEU A 370 -43.65 0.78 5.35
N GLU A 371 -43.07 1.52 6.29
CA GLU A 371 -42.86 2.96 6.21
C GLU A 371 -41.37 3.23 6.18
N HIS A 372 -40.93 4.06 5.23
CA HIS A 372 -39.59 4.60 5.18
C HIS A 372 -39.52 5.92 5.96
N PHE A 373 -38.90 5.87 7.14
CA PHE A 373 -38.53 7.08 7.86
C PHE A 373 -37.18 7.57 7.35
N GLY A 374 -37.18 8.59 6.50
CA GLY A 374 -35.95 9.29 6.12
C GLY A 374 -35.29 9.88 7.38
N VAL A 375 -34.11 9.40 7.74
CA VAL A 375 -33.33 9.98 8.83
C VAL A 375 -32.60 11.19 8.25
N SER A 376 -33.13 12.38 8.51
CA SER A 376 -32.55 13.67 8.12
C SER A 376 -31.20 13.94 8.78
#